data_AF-A0A3D6AJ08-F1
#
_entry.id   AF-A0A3D6AJ08-F1
#
_cell.length_a   1.000
_cell.length_b   1.000
_cell.length_c   1.000
_cell.angle_alpha   90.00
_cell.angle_beta   90.00
_cell.angle_gamma   90.00
#
_symmetry.space_group_name_H-M   'P 1'
#
loop_
_entity.id
_entity.type
_entity.pdbx_description
1 polymer ?
#
loop_
_entity_poly.entity_id
_entity_poly.type
_entity_poly.pdbx_seq_one_letter_code
_entity_poly.pdbx_strand_id
1 'polypeptide(L)' 'MNWESWSDFFAMGGYALYVWGSFIVVFGLLFVEVIALRARRKSILQQHRRWVRNAGREGNEN' A
#
# COMPACT_ATOMS: atom_id res chain seq x y z
N MET A 1 24.44 -30.13 -8.32
CA MET A 1 23.06 -29.64 -8.16
C MET A 1 22.60 -29.91 -6.72
N ASN A 2 23.15 -29.19 -5.74
CA ASN A 2 22.77 -29.33 -4.33
C ASN A 2 22.33 -27.96 -3.81
N TRP A 3 21.17 -27.50 -4.28
CA TRP A 3 20.42 -26.52 -3.50
C TRP A 3 19.80 -27.29 -2.33
N GLU A 4 20.61 -27.52 -1.29
CA GLU A 4 20.25 -28.22 -0.06
C GLU A 4 19.30 -27.33 0.76
N SER A 5 18.08 -27.16 0.27
CA SER A 5 16.95 -26.65 1.03
C SER A 5 16.97 -25.16 1.43
N TRP A 6 15.77 -24.59 1.51
CA TRP A 6 15.52 -23.32 2.18
C TRP A 6 16.01 -23.32 3.64
N SER A 7 16.14 -24.52 4.24
CA SER A 7 16.62 -24.72 5.61
C SER A 7 18.05 -24.22 5.83
N ASP A 8 18.96 -24.39 4.87
CA ASP A 8 20.35 -23.92 5.00
C ASP A 8 20.45 -22.39 4.97
N PHE A 9 19.54 -21.75 4.25
CA PHE A 9 19.46 -20.30 4.17
C PHE A 9 19.06 -19.67 5.51
N PHE A 10 18.14 -20.31 6.26
CA PHE A 10 17.80 -19.91 7.62
C PHE A 10 18.84 -20.36 8.65
N ALA A 11 19.54 -21.47 8.40
CA ALA A 11 20.55 -22.05 9.28
C ALA A 11 21.94 -21.37 9.19
N MET A 12 22.18 -20.42 8.28
CA MET A 12 23.44 -19.66 8.11
C MET A 12 23.84 -18.76 9.32
N GLY A 13 23.26 -18.95 10.51
CA GLY A 13 23.82 -18.40 11.75
C GLY A 13 23.70 -16.88 11.92
N GLY A 14 22.66 -16.25 11.35
CA GLY A 14 22.31 -14.85 11.64
C GLY A 14 22.15 -13.95 10.41
N TYR A 15 22.76 -14.28 9.27
CA TYR A 15 22.66 -13.48 8.04
C TYR A 15 21.25 -13.44 7.43
N ALA A 16 20.50 -14.52 7.58
CA ALA A 16 19.11 -14.60 7.11
C ALA A 16 18.24 -13.49 7.70
N LEU A 17 18.44 -13.15 8.98
CA LEU A 17 17.67 -12.11 9.67
C LEU A 17 17.90 -10.72 9.07
N TYR A 18 19.12 -10.41 8.63
CA TYR A 18 19.42 -9.13 7.97
C TYR A 18 18.76 -9.03 6.60
N VAL A 19 18.78 -10.12 5.83
CA VAL A 19 18.15 -10.18 4.51
C VAL A 19 16.64 -10.05 4.65
N TRP A 20 16.02 -10.93 5.42
CA TRP A 20 14.57 -10.94 5.63
C TRP A 20 14.07 -9.67 6.34
N GLY A 21 14.82 -9.13 7.30
CA GLY A 21 14.52 -7.86 7.95
C GLY A 21 14.48 -6.70 6.96
N SER A 22 15.47 -6.61 6.06
CA SER A 22 15.50 -5.57 5.01
C SER A 22 14.31 -5.70 4.05
N PHE A 23 13.98 -6.92 3.63
CA PHE A 23 12.79 -7.17 2.81
C PHE A 23 11.50 -6.75 3.54
N ILE A 24 11.34 -7.12 4.81
CA ILE A 24 10.17 -6.74 5.61
C ILE A 24 10.06 -5.21 5.71
N VAL A 25 11.17 -4.49 5.92
CA VAL A 25 11.16 -3.02 5.97
C VAL A 25 10.69 -2.43 4.64
N VAL A 26 11.23 -2.90 3.51
CA VAL A 26 10.83 -2.42 2.17
C VAL A 26 9.36 -2.75 1.89
N PHE A 27 8.93 -3.98 2.14
CA PHE A 27 7.53 -4.39 1.99
C PHE A 27 6.61 -3.57 2.90
N GLY A 28 7.03 -3.28 4.13
CA GLY A 28 6.31 -2.42 5.06
C GLY A 28 6.12 -1.00 4.52
N LEU A 29 7.19 -0.38 4.00
CA LEU A 29 7.11 0.95 3.39
C LEU A 29 6.19 0.97 2.17
N LEU A 30 6.29 -0.03 1.29
CA LEU A 30 5.40 -0.15 0.13
C LEU A 30 3.94 -0.33 0.56
N PHE A 31 3.69 -1.12 1.60
CA PHE A 31 2.34 -1.35 2.11
C PHE A 31 1.72 -0.07 2.67
N VAL A 32 2.50 0.70 3.44
CA VAL A 32 2.10 2.01 3.95
C VAL A 32 1.79 2.97 2.79
N GLU A 33 2.65 3.04 1.78
CA GLU A 33 2.44 3.91 0.61
C GLU A 33 1.15 3.54 -0.14
N VAL A 34 0.89 2.23 -0.34
CA VAL A 34 -0.35 1.76 -0.99
C VAL A 34 -1.59 2.11 -0.17
N ILE A 35 -1.54 1.97 1.15
CA ILE A 35 -2.65 2.36 2.03
C ILE A 35 -2.87 3.87 1.97
N ALA A 36 -1.81 4.67 2.08
CA ALA A 36 -1.87 6.13 2.00
C ALA A 36 -2.45 6.59 0.65
N LEU A 37 -2.01 5.98 -0.45
CA LEU A 37 -2.52 6.26 -1.79
C LEU A 37 -4.00 5.89 -1.94
N ARG A 38 -4.43 4.76 -1.38
CA ARG A 38 -5.85 4.35 -1.35
C ARG A 38 -6.70 5.31 -0.53
N ALA A 39 -6.20 5.76 0.63
CA ALA A 39 -6.87 6.75 1.46
C ALA A 39 -7.03 8.08 0.70
N ARG A 40 -5.99 8.54 0.00
CA ARG A 40 -6.02 9.75 -0.82
C ARG A 40 -6.97 9.64 -2.02
N ARG A 41 -7.05 8.48 -2.67
CA ARG A 41 -8.08 8.25 -3.71
C ARG A 41 -9.49 8.39 -3.15
N LYS A 42 -9.73 7.89 -1.93
CA LYS A 42 -11.05 7.98 -1.30
C LYS A 42 -11.41 9.44 -0.98
N SER A 43 -10.45 10.26 -0.54
CA SER A 43 -10.72 11.68 -0.23
C SER A 43 -11.08 12.49 -1.48
N ILE A 44 -10.39 12.25 -2.61
CA ILE A 44 -10.67 12.94 -3.87
C ILE A 44 -12.06 12.58 -4.42
N LEU A 45 -12.43 11.29 -4.38
CA LEU A 45 -13.77 10.86 -4.81
C LEU A 45 -14.89 11.40 -3.92
N GLN A 46 -14.65 11.54 -2.61
CA GLN A 46 -15.61 12.14 -1.69
C GLN A 46 -15.81 13.63 -1.94
N GLN A 47 -14.77 14.36 -2.38
CA GLN A 47 -14.87 15.77 -2.71
C GLN A 47 -15.65 16.02 -4.01
N HIS A 48 -15.42 15.22 -5.06
CA HIS A 48 -16.17 15.35 -6.32
C HIS A 48 -17.68 15.11 -6.18
N ARG A 49 -18.09 14.21 -5.28
CA ARG A 49 -19.50 13.88 -5.06
C ARG A 49 -20.30 15.01 -4.40
N ARG A 50 -19.64 16.00 -3.81
CA ARG A 50 -20.30 17.20 -3.25
C ARG A 50 -20.63 18.21 -4.34
N TRP A 51 -19.76 18.37 -5.33
CA TRP A 51 -19.96 19.28 -6.47
C TRP A 51 -21.10 18.85 -7.39
N VAL A 52 -21.15 17.56 -7.75
CA VAL A 52 -22.22 17.04 -8.63
C VAL A 52 -23.61 17.18 -7.99
N ARG A 53 -23.70 17.12 -6.65
CA ARG A 53 -24.99 17.26 -5.94
C ARG A 53 -25.49 18.70 -5.87
N ASN A 54 -24.58 19.67 -5.78
CA ASN A 54 -24.95 21.09 -5.72
C ASN A 54 -25.24 21.66 -7.11
N ALA A 55 -24.54 21.22 -8.16
CA ALA A 55 -24.80 21.63 -9.53
C ALA A 55 -26.22 21.25 -10.03
N GLY A 56 -26.82 20.20 -9.48
CA GLY A 56 -28.20 19.81 -9.79
C GLY A 56 -29.28 20.66 -9.09
N ARG A 57 -28.92 21.45 -8.07
CA ARG A 57 -29.89 22.31 -7.34
C ARG A 57 -30.00 23.70 -7.98
N GLU A 58 -28.89 24.26 -8.44
CA GLU A 58 -28.86 25.59 -9.09
C GLU A 58 -29.57 25.61 -10.45
N GLY A 59 -29.61 24.47 -11.17
CA GLY A 59 -30.34 24.35 -12.44
C GLY A 59 -31.85 24.17 -12.31
N ASN A 60 -32.38 23.98 -11.11
CA ASN A 60 -33.81 23.80 -10.84
C ASN A 60 -34.45 25.02 -10.14
N GLU A 61 -33.65 26.06 -9.88
CA GLU A 61 -34.09 27.32 -9.23
C GLU A 61 -34.15 28.52 -10.22
N ASN A 62 -33.93 28.30 -11.52
CA ASN A 62 -34.17 29.26 -12.62
C ASN A 62 -35.24 28.72 -13.57
#